data_AF-A0A8D8X0K0-F1
#
_entry.id   AF-A0A8D8X0K0-F1
#
_cell.length_a   1.000
_cell.length_b   1.000
_cell.length_c   1.000
_cell.angle_alpha   90.00
_cell.angle_beta   90.00
_cell.angle_gamma   90.00
#
_symmetry.space_group_name_H-M   'P 1'
#
loop_
_entity.id
_entity.type
_entity.pdbx_description
1 polymer ?
#
loop_
_entity_poly.entity_id
_entity_poly.type
_entity_poly.pdbx_seq_one_letter_code
_entity_poly.pdbx_strand_id
1 'polypeptide(L)'
;CRPMDTYSDSSSDGPKAMYELRPCLLIVLCIVLILVCIVLGVSYSGSSSQAPESLSRTDIVKRLLREVPLIDGHNDLPWNIRKFVHNHLVNFNLSSDLSSIEPWSKSSWSHTDLPRLRKGMVGAQFWSAYMSLVLHKH
;
A
#
# COMPACT_ATOMS: atom_id res chain seq x y z
N CYS A 1 23.16 31.61 -96.95
CA CYS A 1 23.46 31.69 -95.51
C CYS A 1 22.62 30.68 -94.75
N ARG A 2 23.26 29.93 -93.84
CA ARG A 2 22.77 28.92 -92.86
C ARG A 2 21.72 29.48 -91.87
N PRO A 3 21.17 28.67 -90.94
CA PRO A 3 20.43 27.41 -91.06
C PRO A 3 19.07 27.54 -90.32
N MET A 4 18.23 26.49 -90.29
CA MET A 4 17.07 26.41 -89.38
C MET A 4 17.29 25.25 -88.42
N ASP A 5 17.15 25.55 -87.13
CA ASP A 5 17.64 24.77 -86.00
C ASP A 5 16.87 23.45 -85.80
N THR A 6 17.62 22.41 -85.46
CA THR A 6 17.09 21.14 -84.96
C THR A 6 16.70 21.26 -83.50
N TYR A 7 15.40 21.18 -83.27
CA TYR A 7 14.69 20.37 -82.27
C TYR A 7 15.43 20.05 -80.95
N SER A 8 14.92 20.71 -79.92
CA SER A 8 15.07 20.43 -78.49
C SER A 8 14.64 19.01 -78.11
N ASP A 9 15.41 18.34 -77.24
CA ASP A 9 14.85 17.35 -76.33
C ASP A 9 15.32 17.60 -74.88
N SER A 10 14.31 17.50 -74.04
CA SER A 10 14.20 17.72 -72.61
C SER A 10 14.87 16.63 -71.78
N SER A 11 15.52 17.02 -70.69
CA SER A 11 15.69 16.15 -69.52
C SER A 11 15.41 16.96 -68.25
N SER A 12 14.36 16.51 -67.58
CA SER A 12 13.81 16.96 -66.32
C SER A 12 14.74 16.65 -65.15
N ASP A 13 14.98 17.64 -64.29
CA ASP A 13 15.29 17.36 -62.88
C ASP A 13 14.71 18.47 -61.99
N GLY A 14 13.70 18.11 -61.20
CA GLY A 14 13.02 19.01 -60.25
C GLY A 14 13.59 18.81 -58.85
N PRO A 15 13.84 19.87 -58.06
CA PRO A 15 14.50 19.74 -56.76
C PRO A 15 13.56 19.12 -55.71
N LYS A 16 13.81 17.86 -55.34
CA LYS A 16 13.28 17.19 -54.14
C LYS A 16 14.09 17.62 -52.91
N ALA A 17 13.88 18.84 -52.41
CA ALA A 17 14.63 19.30 -51.23
C ALA A 17 13.86 20.31 -50.36
N MET A 18 12.64 19.98 -49.95
CA MET A 18 11.86 20.87 -49.07
C MET A 18 11.05 20.20 -47.95
N TYR A 19 11.20 18.87 -47.75
CA TYR A 19 10.45 18.13 -46.73
C TYR A 19 11.28 17.52 -45.58
N GLU A 20 12.61 17.66 -45.55
CA GLU A 20 13.47 16.98 -44.55
C GLU A 20 13.62 17.71 -43.19
N LEU A 21 13.39 19.03 -43.13
CA LEU A 21 13.55 19.82 -41.87
C LEU A 21 12.25 20.01 -41.06
N ARG A 22 11.10 19.87 -41.72
CA ARG A 22 9.76 20.04 -41.12
C ARG A 22 9.34 18.90 -40.17
N PRO A 23 9.69 17.61 -40.37
CA PRO A 23 9.22 16.53 -39.50
C PRO A 23 9.88 16.57 -38.11
N CYS A 24 11.16 16.93 -38.00
CA CYS A 24 11.82 17.06 -36.70
C CYS A 24 11.17 18.13 -35.81
N LEU A 25 10.80 19.28 -36.39
CA LEU A 25 10.12 20.35 -35.66
C LEU A 25 8.72 19.93 -35.20
N LEU A 26 7.99 19.17 -36.02
CA LEU A 26 6.68 18.61 -35.65
C LEU A 26 6.80 17.57 -34.54
N ILE A 27 7.82 16.71 -34.57
CA ILE A 27 8.08 15.71 -33.52
C ILE A 27 8.38 16.42 -32.19
N VAL A 28 9.24 17.44 -32.21
CA VAL A 28 9.56 18.23 -31.01
C VAL A 28 8.31 18.93 -30.45
N LEU A 29 7.48 19.52 -31.32
CA LEU A 29 6.22 20.14 -30.91
C LEU A 29 5.27 19.13 -30.26
N CYS A 30 5.12 17.93 -30.85
CA CYS A 30 4.29 16.86 -30.29
C CYS A 30 4.79 16.41 -28.91
N ILE A 31 6.11 16.26 -28.73
CA ILE A 31 6.71 15.89 -27.44
C ILE A 31 6.41 16.97 -26.39
N VAL A 32 6.58 18.24 -26.73
CA VAL A 32 6.28 19.36 -25.83
C VAL A 32 4.80 19.36 -25.43
N LEU A 33 3.88 19.15 -26.38
CA LEU A 33 2.45 19.10 -26.10
C LEU A 33 2.08 17.91 -25.19
N ILE A 34 2.68 16.74 -25.41
CA ILE A 34 2.48 15.56 -24.55
C ILE A 34 2.97 15.85 -23.13
N LEU A 35 4.14 16.44 -22.97
CA LEU A 35 4.69 16.80 -21.67
C LEU A 35 3.79 17.81 -20.93
N VAL A 36 3.27 18.82 -21.64
CA VAL A 36 2.31 19.78 -21.08
C VAL A 36 1.03 19.08 -20.64
N CYS A 37 0.48 18.18 -21.47
CA CYS A 37 -0.71 17.40 -21.11
C CYS A 37 -0.49 16.51 -19.88
N ILE A 38 0.70 15.91 -19.71
CA ILE A 38 1.04 15.11 -18.53
C ILE A 38 1.10 16.01 -17.29
N VAL A 39 1.76 17.16 -17.36
CA VAL A 39 1.87 18.09 -16.21
C VAL A 39 0.49 18.62 -15.80
N LEU A 40 -0.35 18.98 -16.78
CA LEU A 40 -1.71 19.43 -16.52
C LEU A 40 -2.60 18.28 -16.00
N GLY A 41 -2.47 17.08 -16.55
CA GLY A 41 -3.21 15.89 -16.11
C GLY A 41 -2.88 15.47 -14.68
N VAL A 42 -1.61 15.56 -14.27
CA VAL A 42 -1.18 15.32 -12.88
C VAL A 42 -1.74 16.39 -11.95
N SER A 43 -1.75 17.65 -12.38
CA SER A 43 -2.31 18.77 -11.60
C SER A 43 -3.82 18.66 -11.40
N TYR A 44 -4.55 18.22 -12.44
CA TYR A 44 -5.99 17.98 -12.38
C TYR A 44 -6.34 16.73 -11.56
N SER A 45 -5.54 15.65 -11.66
CA SER A 45 -5.75 14.43 -10.86
C SER A 45 -5.40 14.62 -9.39
N GLY A 46 -4.53 15.58 -9.06
CA GLY A 46 -4.23 15.99 -7.69
C GLY A 46 -5.39 16.68 -6.98
N SER A 47 -6.39 17.17 -7.73
CA SER A 47 -7.64 17.72 -7.18
C SER A 47 -8.71 16.65 -7.00
N SER A 48 -8.32 15.47 -6.48
CA SER A 48 -9.31 14.56 -5.90
C SER A 48 -9.95 15.30 -4.73
N SER A 49 -11.19 15.74 -4.95
CA SER A 49 -11.98 16.48 -3.98
C SER A 49 -12.08 15.64 -2.72
N GLN A 50 -11.30 15.99 -1.71
CA GLN A 50 -11.41 15.47 -0.36
C GLN A 50 -12.81 15.88 0.11
N ALA A 51 -13.78 14.97 -0.02
CA ALA A 51 -15.09 15.14 0.57
C ALA A 51 -14.89 15.55 2.04
N PRO A 52 -15.71 16.46 2.60
CA PRO A 52 -15.54 16.90 3.97
C PRO A 52 -15.48 15.66 4.84
N GLU A 53 -14.38 15.52 5.58
CA GLU A 53 -14.06 14.38 6.42
C GLU A 53 -15.22 14.18 7.41
N SER A 54 -16.21 13.38 7.01
CA SER A 54 -17.15 12.78 7.93
C SER A 54 -16.28 12.12 8.98
N LEU A 55 -16.37 12.53 10.25
CA LEU A 55 -15.64 11.98 11.40
C LEU A 55 -15.13 10.58 11.07
N SER A 56 -13.80 10.45 10.92
CA SER A 56 -13.17 9.20 10.51
C SER A 56 -13.84 8.05 11.25
N ARG A 57 -14.29 7.00 10.55
CA ARG A 57 -15.03 5.88 11.17
C ARG A 57 -14.30 5.34 12.41
N THR A 58 -12.98 5.41 12.40
CA THR A 58 -12.08 5.12 13.51
C THR A 58 -12.36 5.96 14.76
N ASP A 59 -12.66 7.25 14.63
CA ASP A 59 -12.96 8.14 15.75
C ASP A 59 -14.33 7.87 16.34
N ILE A 60 -15.31 7.50 15.52
CA ILE A 60 -16.62 7.01 15.98
C ILE A 60 -16.43 5.72 16.79
N VAL A 61 -15.67 4.76 16.27
CA VAL A 61 -15.37 3.50 16.96
C VAL A 61 -14.64 3.76 18.28
N LYS A 62 -13.61 4.63 18.28
CA LYS A 62 -12.91 5.00 19.52
C LYS A 62 -13.85 5.62 20.55
N ARG A 63 -14.76 6.50 20.13
CA ARG A 63 -15.73 7.12 21.05
C ARG A 63 -16.65 6.06 21.66
N LEU A 64 -17.19 5.16 20.83
CA LEU A 64 -18.05 4.06 21.26
C LEU A 64 -17.33 3.12 22.24
N LEU A 65 -16.08 2.74 21.94
CA LEU A 65 -15.28 1.84 22.79
C LEU A 65 -14.89 2.45 24.15
N ARG A 66 -14.99 3.79 24.33
CA ARG A 66 -14.86 4.41 25.67
C ARG A 66 -16.11 4.22 26.52
N GLU A 67 -17.28 4.22 25.89
CA GLU A 67 -18.57 4.10 26.58
C GLU A 67 -18.94 2.63 26.81
N VAL A 68 -18.67 1.77 25.82
CA VAL A 68 -18.93 0.33 25.87
C VAL A 68 -17.60 -0.41 25.66
N PRO A 69 -16.92 -0.82 26.74
CA PRO A 69 -15.64 -1.51 26.62
C PRO A 69 -15.80 -2.84 25.88
N LEU A 70 -14.90 -3.11 24.93
CA LEU A 70 -14.87 -4.38 24.24
C LEU A 70 -14.45 -5.50 25.20
N ILE A 71 -15.22 -6.58 25.19
CA ILE A 71 -14.95 -7.80 25.97
C ILE A 71 -14.58 -8.89 24.97
N ASP A 72 -13.33 -9.35 25.00
CA ASP A 72 -12.91 -10.50 24.21
C ASP A 72 -13.07 -11.80 25.03
N GLY A 73 -13.71 -12.80 24.41
CA GLY A 73 -14.18 -14.02 25.04
C GLY A 73 -13.18 -15.19 25.02
N HIS A 74 -12.13 -15.16 24.20
CA HIS A 74 -11.29 -16.34 24.01
C HIS A 74 -9.83 -15.99 23.64
N ASN A 75 -9.01 -15.70 24.65
CA ASN A 75 -7.59 -15.42 24.44
C ASN A 75 -6.67 -16.54 24.96
N ASP A 76 -5.87 -17.10 24.06
CA ASP A 76 -5.00 -18.25 24.29
C ASP A 76 -3.58 -17.87 24.79
N LEU A 77 -3.37 -16.63 25.25
CA LEU A 77 -2.12 -16.25 25.89
C LEU A 77 -1.65 -17.22 27.00
N PRO A 78 -2.53 -17.82 27.85
CA PRO A 78 -2.09 -18.80 28.84
C PRO A 78 -1.43 -20.03 28.21
N TRP A 79 -1.90 -20.47 27.04
CA TRP A 79 -1.28 -21.56 26.31
C TRP A 79 0.09 -21.17 25.77
N ASN A 80 0.24 -19.95 25.26
CA ASN A 80 1.54 -19.44 24.82
C ASN A 80 2.54 -19.34 25.99
N ILE A 81 2.10 -18.88 27.16
CA ILE A 81 2.90 -18.86 28.40
C ILE A 81 3.36 -20.28 28.76
N ARG A 82 2.47 -21.27 28.69
CA ARG A 82 2.83 -22.67 28.92
C ARG A 82 3.88 -23.17 27.92
N LYS A 83 3.78 -22.78 26.65
CA LYS A 83 4.68 -23.24 25.58
C LYS A 83 6.06 -22.58 25.64
N PHE A 84 6.13 -21.27 25.87
CA PHE A 84 7.39 -20.52 25.79
C PHE A 84 8.15 -20.43 27.11
N VAL A 85 7.42 -20.28 28.22
CA VAL A 85 8.05 -20.07 29.54
C VAL A 85 7.70 -21.17 30.53
N HIS A 86 7.03 -22.25 30.10
CA HIS A 86 6.67 -23.38 30.96
C HIS A 86 5.96 -22.97 32.26
N ASN A 87 5.09 -21.94 32.18
CA ASN A 87 4.39 -21.33 33.31
C ASN A 87 5.28 -20.62 34.35
N HIS A 88 6.54 -20.35 34.05
CA HIS A 88 7.41 -19.51 34.87
C HIS A 88 7.14 -18.03 34.63
N LEU A 89 6.13 -17.50 35.32
CA LEU A 89 5.67 -16.11 35.17
C LEU A 89 6.72 -15.05 35.52
N VAL A 90 7.76 -15.40 36.29
CA VAL A 90 8.88 -14.50 36.60
C VAL A 90 9.60 -14.01 35.33
N ASN A 91 9.60 -14.84 34.29
CA ASN A 91 10.25 -14.54 33.01
C ASN A 91 9.27 -13.95 31.98
N PHE A 92 8.04 -13.62 32.39
CA PHE A 92 6.99 -13.09 31.52
C PHE A 92 6.52 -11.73 32.00
N ASN A 93 6.73 -10.72 31.15
CA ASN A 93 6.25 -9.37 31.41
C ASN A 93 5.17 -8.97 30.41
N LEU A 94 3.90 -9.09 30.82
CA LEU A 94 2.75 -8.69 30.00
C LEU A 94 2.73 -7.19 29.67
N SER A 95 3.38 -6.37 30.49
CA SER A 95 3.43 -4.91 30.29
C SER A 95 4.43 -4.49 29.22
N SER A 96 5.30 -5.41 28.78
CA SER A 96 6.27 -5.16 27.72
C SER A 96 5.66 -5.36 26.32
N ASP A 97 6.28 -4.79 25.29
CA ASP A 97 5.90 -5.03 23.90
C ASP A 97 6.46 -6.37 23.41
N LEU A 98 5.64 -7.41 23.52
CA LEU A 98 6.00 -8.78 23.16
C LEU A 98 6.17 -8.96 21.65
N SER A 99 5.79 -7.99 20.80
CA SER A 99 6.05 -8.06 19.36
C SER A 99 7.54 -7.94 19.00
N SER A 100 8.34 -7.37 19.91
CA SER A 100 9.77 -7.11 19.72
C SER A 100 10.69 -8.04 20.51
N ILE A 101 10.13 -8.90 21.36
CA ILE A 101 10.87 -9.70 22.34
C ILE A 101 10.81 -11.18 21.95
N GLU A 102 11.97 -11.82 21.84
CA GLU A 102 12.05 -13.27 21.63
C GLU A 102 11.64 -14.04 22.89
N PRO A 103 10.95 -15.20 22.78
CA PRO A 103 10.52 -15.89 21.56
C PRO A 103 9.16 -15.40 20.99
N TRP A 104 8.55 -14.39 21.63
CA TRP A 104 7.20 -13.93 21.34
C TRP A 104 7.08 -13.24 19.97
N SER A 105 8.10 -12.49 19.56
CA SER A 105 8.22 -11.83 18.26
C SER A 105 8.17 -12.81 17.07
N LYS A 106 8.75 -14.01 17.22
CA LYS A 106 8.77 -15.05 16.19
C LYS A 106 7.54 -15.94 16.19
N SER A 107 6.74 -15.91 17.26
CA SER A 107 5.57 -16.75 17.38
C SER A 107 4.41 -16.17 16.57
N SER A 108 3.95 -16.89 15.56
CA SER A 108 2.72 -16.57 14.83
C SER A 108 1.45 -16.67 15.69
N TRP A 109 1.58 -17.10 16.94
CA TRP A 109 0.47 -17.27 17.89
C TRP A 109 0.47 -16.19 18.98
N SER A 110 1.47 -15.31 19.02
CA SER A 110 1.65 -14.28 20.05
C SER A 110 1.06 -12.93 19.63
N HIS A 111 -0.26 -12.79 19.77
CA HIS A 111 -0.98 -11.56 19.40
C HIS A 111 -1.32 -10.66 20.59
N THR A 112 -1.06 -11.12 21.82
CA THR A 112 -1.56 -10.46 23.03
C THR A 112 -0.42 -9.88 23.86
N ASP A 113 -0.40 -8.55 24.02
CA ASP A 113 0.35 -7.84 25.06
C ASP A 113 -0.43 -6.62 25.55
N LEU A 114 -0.04 -6.09 26.71
CA LEU A 114 -0.75 -4.96 27.33
C LEU A 114 -0.73 -3.69 26.46
N PRO A 115 0.37 -3.32 25.78
CA PRO A 115 0.37 -2.18 24.87
C PRO A 115 -0.64 -2.32 23.71
N ARG A 116 -0.73 -3.50 23.07
CA ARG A 116 -1.70 -3.74 21.99
C ARG A 116 -3.14 -3.80 22.52
N LEU A 117 -3.38 -4.38 23.69
CA LEU A 117 -4.71 -4.38 24.32
C LEU A 117 -5.20 -2.96 24.64
N ARG A 118 -4.32 -2.10 25.18
CA ARG A 118 -4.64 -0.69 25.42
C ARG A 118 -4.90 0.07 24.13
N LYS A 119 -4.08 -0.15 23.09
CA LYS A 119 -4.28 0.46 21.77
C LYS A 119 -5.61 0.02 21.13
N GLY A 120 -6.00 -1.23 21.32
CA GLY A 120 -7.27 -1.80 20.88
C GLY A 120 -8.48 -1.46 21.74
N MET A 121 -8.29 -0.74 22.86
CA MET A 121 -9.35 -0.37 23.80
C MET A 121 -10.14 -1.57 24.35
N VAL A 122 -9.47 -2.71 24.54
CA VAL A 122 -10.06 -3.89 25.17
C VAL A 122 -10.21 -3.61 26.66
N GLY A 123 -11.45 -3.64 27.16
CA GLY A 123 -11.74 -3.32 28.57
C GLY A 123 -11.81 -4.55 29.47
N ALA A 124 -12.08 -5.73 28.90
CA ALA A 124 -11.99 -6.99 29.62
C ALA A 124 -11.62 -8.15 28.68
N GLN A 125 -11.00 -9.18 29.25
CA GLN A 125 -10.53 -10.35 28.53
C GLN A 125 -10.85 -11.62 29.32
N PHE A 126 -11.50 -12.58 28.67
CA PHE A 126 -11.56 -13.95 29.15
C PHE A 126 -10.37 -14.74 28.58
N TRP A 127 -9.61 -15.36 29.48
CA TRP A 127 -8.44 -16.17 29.15
C TRP A 127 -8.82 -17.64 29.06
N SER A 128 -8.47 -18.30 27.96
CA SER A 128 -8.79 -19.72 27.75
C SER A 128 -7.88 -20.62 28.59
N ALA A 129 -8.50 -21.50 29.38
CA ALA A 129 -7.82 -22.58 30.11
C ALA A 129 -7.98 -23.89 29.33
N TYR A 130 -7.23 -24.05 28.25
CA TYR A 130 -7.28 -25.26 27.42
C TYR A 130 -6.49 -26.43 28.05
N MET A 131 -7.16 -27.58 28.20
CA MET A 131 -6.52 -28.85 28.55
C MET A 131 -6.80 -29.89 27.46
N SER A 132 -5.75 -30.56 26.98
CA SER A 132 -5.90 -31.69 26.07
C SER A 132 -6.35 -32.92 26.86
N LEU A 133 -7.50 -33.48 26.50
CA LEU A 133 -7.93 -34.80 26.95
C LEU A 133 -7.15 -35.86 26.18
N VAL A 134 -6.34 -36.64 26.89
CA VAL A 134 -5.75 -37.87 26.35
C VAL A 134 -6.76 -38.99 26.59
N LEU A 135 -7.45 -39.43 25.54
CA LEU A 135 -8.18 -40.69 25.59
C LEU A 135 -7.16 -41.82 25.45
N HIS A 136 -6.90 -42.53 26.55
CA HIS A 136 -6.19 -43.80 26.49
C HIS A 136 -7.14 -44.82 25.85
N LYS A 137 -6.94 -45.13 24.57
CA LYS A 137 -7.56 -46.31 23.97
C LYS A 137 -6.90 -47.54 24.60
N HIS A 138 -7.71 -48.36 25.26
CA HIS A 138 -7.38 -49.75 25.56
C HIS A 138 -7.58 -50.61 24.31
#